data_AF-A0A962D5L0-F1
#
_entry.id   AF-A0A962D5L0-F1
#
_cell.length_a   1.000
_cell.length_b   1.000
_cell.length_c   1.000
_cell.angle_alpha   90.00
_cell.angle_beta   90.00
_cell.angle_gamma   90.00
#
_symmetry.space_group_name_H-M   'P 1'
#
loop_
_entity.id
_entity.type
_entity.pdbx_description
1 polymer ?
#
loop_
_entity_poly.entity_id
_entity_poly.type
_entity_poly.pdbx_seq_one_letter_code
_entity_poly.pdbx_strand_id
1 'polypeptide(L)'
;MITSLLLLALLMGRAQAPLGEYLLTNGQQSNCDGSNARPVRLPSYEPGQDCRRILLRRTLAVTEIHDQALLISGVGRDLRVWVNGKLLRDFDPRTSFDGTSQLLGVSLQPGILREGENELLIHIRSSSHPLNRSYLGVLLLGPSELLWPTHQRIRRLGAQGAQLAVLFGLGILLTLLPMAWSRPQEPAYRWFALAVLGSLIYLWHMGWPLRPLPTMLWHWVAHAALLGALWAMLRYSIVQAGPAPRLRRWVDPCAAFGAVAVLVKSVLDQGWLANLGDLLFRVDMIVLLILLVG
;
A
#
# COMPACT_ATOMS: atom_id res chain seq x y z
N MET A 1 -0.88 -1.44 -9.82
CA MET A 1 -1.00 -2.84 -9.35
C MET A 1 -2.17 -3.06 -8.40
N ILE A 2 -2.40 -2.25 -7.35
CA ILE A 2 -3.51 -2.46 -6.38
C ILE A 2 -4.90 -2.33 -7.04
N THR A 3 -5.08 -1.39 -7.98
CA THR A 3 -6.31 -1.24 -8.76
C THR A 3 -6.63 -2.48 -9.59
N SER A 4 -5.63 -3.17 -10.13
CA SER A 4 -5.80 -4.34 -11.00
C SER A 4 -6.26 -5.59 -10.25
N LEU A 5 -5.76 -5.82 -9.02
CA LEU A 5 -6.16 -6.96 -8.19
C LEU A 5 -7.56 -6.79 -7.59
N LEU A 6 -7.94 -5.56 -7.24
CA LEU A 6 -9.27 -5.25 -6.74
C LEU A 6 -10.31 -5.30 -7.87
N LEU A 7 -9.96 -4.86 -9.09
CA LEU A 7 -10.77 -5.03 -10.28
C LEU A 7 -10.94 -6.52 -10.63
N LEU A 8 -9.89 -7.33 -10.50
CA LEU A 8 -9.96 -8.78 -10.75
C LEU A 8 -10.83 -9.50 -9.70
N ALA A 9 -10.73 -9.12 -8.42
CA ALA A 9 -11.57 -9.65 -7.35
C ALA A 9 -13.05 -9.23 -7.50
N LEU A 10 -13.31 -8.01 -7.99
CA LEU A 10 -14.65 -7.52 -8.34
C LEU A 10 -15.20 -8.20 -9.60
N LEU A 11 -14.36 -8.43 -10.62
CA LEU A 11 -14.73 -9.11 -11.87
C LEU A 11 -15.02 -10.61 -11.66
N MET A 12 -14.29 -11.26 -10.75
CA MET A 12 -14.58 -12.62 -10.30
C MET A 12 -15.80 -12.71 -9.35
N GLY A 13 -16.38 -11.56 -8.99
CA GLY A 13 -17.55 -11.42 -8.12
C GLY A 13 -18.91 -11.42 -8.85
N ARG A 14 -18.96 -11.63 -10.17
CA ARG A 14 -20.21 -11.68 -10.97
C ARG A 14 -21.23 -12.73 -10.53
N ALA A 15 -20.92 -13.56 -9.53
CA ALA A 15 -21.78 -14.61 -8.98
C ALA A 15 -22.24 -14.36 -7.53
N GLN A 16 -22.01 -13.19 -6.92
CA GLN A 16 -22.44 -12.90 -5.55
C GLN A 16 -23.54 -11.83 -5.51
N ALA A 17 -24.51 -12.07 -4.62
CA ALA A 17 -25.68 -11.25 -4.24
C ALA A 17 -25.44 -9.72 -4.28
N PRO A 18 -26.50 -8.88 -4.33
CA PRO A 18 -26.38 -7.45 -4.61
C PRO A 18 -25.72 -6.66 -3.46
N LEU A 19 -24.40 -6.81 -3.29
CA LEU A 19 -23.58 -5.98 -2.39
C LEU A 19 -23.68 -4.49 -2.74
N GLY A 20 -24.16 -4.16 -3.94
CA GLY A 20 -24.48 -2.81 -4.36
C GLY A 20 -25.49 -2.10 -3.46
N GLU A 21 -26.43 -2.82 -2.85
CA GLU A 21 -27.41 -2.24 -1.91
C GLU A 21 -26.79 -1.84 -0.57
N TYR A 22 -25.65 -2.45 -0.22
CA TYR A 22 -24.92 -2.15 1.00
C TYR A 22 -23.85 -1.07 0.81
N LEU A 23 -23.63 -0.63 -0.43
CA LEU A 23 -22.56 0.27 -0.84
C LEU A 23 -22.83 1.71 -0.41
N LEU A 24 -21.91 2.27 0.38
CA LEU A 24 -21.90 3.68 0.75
C LEU A 24 -21.02 4.47 -0.22
N THR A 25 -21.64 5.10 -1.23
CA THR A 25 -20.92 5.84 -2.28
C THR A 25 -20.86 7.35 -2.06
N ASN A 26 -21.88 7.93 -1.44
CA ASN A 26 -22.02 9.39 -1.33
C ASN A 26 -21.84 9.82 0.13
N GLY A 27 -20.95 10.77 0.36
CA GLY A 27 -20.73 11.36 1.68
C GLY A 27 -20.42 12.86 1.60
N GLN A 28 -20.17 13.45 2.76
CA GLN A 28 -19.67 14.81 2.90
C GLN A 28 -18.26 14.77 3.48
N GLN A 29 -17.30 15.32 2.74
CA GLN A 29 -15.94 15.52 3.22
C GLN A 29 -15.82 16.92 3.82
N SER A 30 -15.16 17.03 4.95
CA SER A 30 -14.85 18.28 5.65
C SER A 30 -13.45 18.19 6.24
N ASN A 31 -12.93 19.33 6.70
CA ASN A 31 -11.75 19.36 7.56
C ASN A 31 -12.08 18.70 8.92
N CYS A 32 -11.07 18.39 9.73
CA CYS A 32 -11.30 17.72 11.03
C CYS A 32 -12.03 18.56 12.08
N ASP A 33 -12.07 19.88 11.90
CA ASP A 33 -12.93 20.80 12.67
C ASP A 33 -14.39 20.83 12.15
N GLY A 34 -14.68 20.13 11.05
CA GLY A 34 -15.99 20.12 10.38
C GLY A 34 -16.19 21.25 9.36
N SER A 35 -15.19 22.11 9.16
CA SER A 35 -15.28 23.21 8.17
C SER A 35 -15.18 22.69 6.73
N ASN A 36 -15.60 23.53 5.77
CA ASN A 36 -15.49 23.28 4.32
C ASN A 36 -16.14 21.97 3.86
N ALA A 37 -17.35 21.70 4.36
CA ALA A 37 -18.12 20.53 3.95
C ALA A 37 -18.42 20.56 2.44
N ARG A 38 -17.98 19.53 1.73
CA ARG A 38 -18.16 19.34 0.29
C ARG A 38 -18.61 17.90 0.00
N PRO A 39 -19.44 17.66 -1.02
CA PRO A 39 -19.80 16.30 -1.40
C PRO A 39 -18.55 15.52 -1.85
N VAL A 40 -18.47 14.25 -1.46
CA VAL A 40 -17.40 13.33 -1.86
C VAL A 40 -18.03 12.01 -2.34
N ARG A 41 -17.44 11.43 -3.39
CA ARG A 41 -17.78 10.08 -3.86
C ARG A 41 -16.70 9.10 -3.44
N LEU A 42 -17.11 7.92 -3.00
CA LEU A 42 -16.22 6.82 -2.60
C LEU A 42 -16.15 5.76 -3.71
N PRO A 43 -15.01 5.04 -3.85
CA PRO A 43 -13.76 5.18 -3.08
C PRO A 43 -13.04 6.51 -3.40
N SER A 44 -12.31 7.05 -2.42
CA SER A 44 -11.54 8.29 -2.59
C SER A 44 -10.05 8.08 -2.34
N TYR A 45 -9.23 8.69 -3.18
CA TYR A 45 -7.79 8.70 -3.06
C TYR A 45 -7.30 10.15 -3.16
N GLU A 46 -6.74 10.67 -2.07
CA GLU A 46 -6.23 12.03 -2.02
C GLU A 46 -4.81 12.04 -1.43
N PRO A 47 -3.82 12.59 -2.17
CA PRO A 47 -2.47 12.79 -1.64
C PRO A 47 -2.43 13.99 -0.69
N GLY A 48 -1.69 13.88 0.42
CA GLY A 48 -1.17 15.03 1.16
C GLY A 48 -2.18 15.93 1.88
N GLN A 49 -3.15 15.38 2.60
CA GLN A 49 -4.02 16.19 3.48
C GLN A 49 -3.83 15.81 4.95
N ASP A 50 -3.51 16.80 5.79
CA ASP A 50 -3.19 16.62 7.21
C ASP A 50 -4.34 16.00 8.01
N CYS A 51 -5.59 16.37 7.74
CA CYS A 51 -6.72 15.81 8.46
C CYS A 51 -8.05 16.02 7.73
N ARG A 52 -8.79 14.94 7.46
CA ARG A 52 -10.12 15.02 6.84
C ARG A 52 -11.14 14.15 7.55
N ARG A 53 -12.38 14.59 7.45
CA ARG A 53 -13.56 13.96 8.05
C ARG A 53 -14.56 13.65 6.94
N ILE A 54 -14.97 12.39 6.83
CA ILE A 54 -15.97 11.92 5.87
C ILE A 54 -17.20 11.47 6.66
N LEU A 55 -18.31 12.17 6.47
CA LEU A 55 -19.62 11.84 7.03
C LEU A 55 -20.46 11.14 5.97
N LEU A 56 -20.90 9.93 6.29
CA LEU A 56 -21.79 9.11 5.49
C LEU A 56 -23.10 8.94 6.26
N ARG A 57 -24.22 9.01 5.55
CA ARG A 57 -25.54 8.86 6.14
C ARG A 57 -26.27 7.72 5.46
N ARG A 58 -26.94 6.88 6.25
CA ARG A 58 -27.78 5.80 5.75
C ARG A 58 -29.04 5.70 6.59
N THR A 59 -30.18 5.68 5.92
CA THR A 59 -31.46 5.36 6.54
C THR A 59 -31.62 3.85 6.61
N LEU A 60 -31.92 3.31 7.79
CA LEU A 60 -32.16 1.89 8.02
C LEU A 60 -33.56 1.68 8.58
N ALA A 61 -34.25 0.65 8.09
CA ALA A 61 -35.51 0.19 8.67
C ALA A 61 -35.26 -0.65 9.93
N VAL A 62 -36.26 -0.78 10.82
CA VAL A 62 -36.15 -1.59 12.07
C VAL A 62 -35.62 -3.00 11.81
N THR A 63 -36.10 -3.63 10.73
CA THR A 63 -35.71 -4.98 10.33
C THR A 63 -34.25 -5.11 9.92
N GLU A 64 -33.59 -4.00 9.60
CA GLU A 64 -32.19 -3.95 9.14
C GLU A 64 -31.21 -3.58 10.25
N ILE A 65 -31.68 -3.26 11.47
CA ILE A 65 -30.79 -2.78 12.56
C ILE A 65 -29.98 -3.94 13.16
N HIS A 66 -30.53 -5.15 13.12
CA HIS A 66 -29.94 -6.31 13.78
C HIS A 66 -28.81 -6.92 12.95
N ASP A 67 -27.77 -7.38 13.67
CA ASP A 67 -26.59 -8.07 13.14
C ASP A 67 -25.96 -7.42 11.90
N GLN A 68 -25.58 -6.15 12.02
CA GLN A 68 -24.92 -5.41 10.96
C GLN A 68 -23.39 -5.43 11.11
N ALA A 69 -22.69 -5.39 9.99
CA ALA A 69 -21.26 -5.21 9.92
C ALA A 69 -20.90 -4.03 9.02
N LEU A 70 -19.75 -3.42 9.30
CA LEU A 70 -19.10 -2.44 8.45
C LEU A 70 -17.85 -3.08 7.84
N LEU A 71 -17.77 -3.06 6.52
CA LEU A 71 -16.61 -3.53 5.77
C LEU A 71 -16.04 -2.36 4.96
N ILE A 72 -14.74 -2.08 5.14
CA ILE A 72 -14.00 -1.07 4.40
C ILE A 72 -12.89 -1.77 3.62
N SER A 73 -12.95 -1.73 2.29
CA SER A 73 -12.07 -2.51 1.40
C SER A 73 -10.59 -2.13 1.51
N GLY A 74 -10.31 -0.94 2.01
CA GLY A 74 -8.98 -0.57 2.42
C GLY A 74 -8.94 0.80 3.10
N VAL A 75 -8.14 0.90 4.17
CA VAL A 75 -7.91 2.13 4.93
C VAL A 75 -6.43 2.49 4.97
N GLY A 76 -6.14 3.78 5.09
CA GLY A 76 -4.80 4.30 5.38
C GLY A 76 -4.34 4.05 6.83
N ARG A 77 -3.15 4.54 7.18
CA ARG A 77 -2.44 4.26 8.43
C ARG A 77 -3.01 4.88 9.71
N ASP A 78 -3.84 5.91 9.58
CA ASP A 78 -4.45 6.56 10.74
C ASP A 78 -5.87 7.00 10.41
N LEU A 79 -6.79 6.22 10.97
CA LEU A 79 -8.22 6.33 10.73
C LEU A 79 -8.96 6.00 12.02
N ARG A 80 -10.03 6.76 12.25
CA ARG A 80 -10.99 6.50 13.30
C ARG A 80 -12.37 6.39 12.69
N VAL A 81 -13.14 5.43 13.19
CA VAL A 81 -14.50 5.16 12.73
C VAL A 81 -15.45 5.37 13.89
N TRP A 82 -16.45 6.22 13.71
CA TRP A 82 -17.56 6.38 14.63
C TRP A 82 -18.87 6.05 13.93
N VAL A 83 -19.81 5.48 14.67
CA VAL A 83 -21.19 5.32 14.23
C VAL A 83 -22.09 5.95 15.29
N ASN A 84 -22.95 6.87 14.88
CA ASN A 84 -23.85 7.62 15.76
C ASN A 84 -23.15 8.20 16.99
N GLY A 85 -21.95 8.76 16.79
CA GLY A 85 -21.10 9.34 17.85
C GLY A 85 -20.30 8.34 18.68
N LYS A 86 -20.53 7.02 18.57
CA LYS A 86 -19.75 6.00 19.29
C LYS A 86 -18.54 5.57 18.48
N LEU A 87 -17.35 5.67 19.08
CA LEU A 87 -16.10 5.20 18.48
C LEU A 87 -16.09 3.67 18.38
N LEU A 88 -15.91 3.15 17.17
CA LEU A 88 -15.82 1.72 16.89
C LEU A 88 -14.38 1.23 16.78
N ARG A 89 -13.52 2.04 16.15
CA ARG A 89 -12.12 1.67 15.88
C ARG A 89 -11.24 2.91 15.84
N ASP A 90 -10.06 2.81 16.45
CA ASP A 90 -8.97 3.79 16.38
C ASP A 90 -7.72 3.08 15.89
N PHE A 91 -7.20 3.50 14.74
CA PHE A 91 -5.94 3.00 14.20
C PHE A 91 -4.83 3.95 14.61
N ASP A 92 -3.95 3.48 15.49
CA ASP A 92 -2.75 4.23 15.88
C ASP A 92 -1.66 4.07 14.81
N PRO A 93 -1.21 5.15 14.14
CA PRO A 93 -0.16 5.10 13.14
C PRO A 93 1.16 4.54 13.66
N ARG A 94 1.40 4.60 14.97
CA ARG A 94 2.61 4.05 15.62
C ARG A 94 2.64 2.52 15.60
N THR A 95 1.48 1.89 15.48
CA THR A 95 1.34 0.42 15.49
C THR A 95 1.25 -0.16 14.08
N SER A 96 0.88 0.64 13.07
CA SER A 96 0.78 0.21 11.67
C SER A 96 1.99 0.65 10.85
N PHE A 97 3.10 -0.08 10.99
CA PHE A 97 4.32 0.17 10.20
C PHE A 97 4.22 -0.25 8.73
N ASP A 98 3.16 -0.96 8.32
CA ASP A 98 3.00 -1.39 6.93
C ASP A 98 2.19 -0.35 6.16
N GLY A 99 2.78 0.20 5.10
CA GLY A 99 2.17 1.24 4.24
C GLY A 99 1.12 0.72 3.28
N THR A 100 0.60 -0.48 3.53
CA THR A 100 -0.37 -1.17 2.70
C THR A 100 -1.79 -0.86 3.20
N SER A 101 -2.72 -0.68 2.26
CA SER A 101 -4.14 -0.51 2.58
C SER A 101 -4.64 -1.71 3.37
N GLN A 102 -5.15 -1.48 4.58
CA GLN A 102 -5.67 -2.56 5.43
C GLN A 102 -7.16 -2.76 5.17
N LEU A 103 -7.57 -4.00 4.89
CA LEU A 103 -8.99 -4.37 4.87
C LEU A 103 -9.52 -4.30 6.30
N LEU A 104 -10.55 -3.48 6.53
CA LEU A 104 -11.19 -3.36 7.85
C LEU A 104 -12.57 -4.00 7.82
N GLY A 105 -12.81 -4.89 8.77
CA GLY A 105 -14.14 -5.37 9.09
C GLY A 105 -14.46 -5.07 10.55
N VAL A 106 -15.67 -4.58 10.83
CA VAL A 106 -16.17 -4.35 12.19
C VAL A 106 -17.61 -4.88 12.30
N SER A 107 -17.86 -5.80 13.24
CA SER A 107 -19.23 -6.14 13.64
C SER A 107 -19.79 -5.03 14.52
N LEU A 108 -21.00 -4.56 14.21
CA LEU A 108 -21.66 -3.50 14.97
C LEU A 108 -22.40 -4.13 16.14
N GLN A 109 -22.16 -3.63 17.35
CA GLN A 109 -22.87 -4.11 18.53
C GLN A 109 -24.36 -3.72 18.44
N PRO A 110 -25.27 -4.53 19.01
CA PRO A 110 -26.67 -4.16 19.15
C PRO A 110 -26.84 -2.78 19.82
N GLY A 111 -27.77 -1.97 19.30
CA GLY A 111 -28.08 -0.63 19.83
C GLY A 111 -27.14 0.49 19.38
N ILE A 112 -26.08 0.19 18.61
CA ILE A 112 -25.27 1.23 17.96
C ILE A 112 -26.04 1.90 16.83
N LEU A 113 -26.72 1.09 16.02
CA LEU A 113 -27.61 1.56 14.97
C LEU A 113 -29.00 1.83 15.54
N ARG A 114 -29.68 2.79 14.93
CA ARG A 114 -31.02 3.25 15.29
C ARG A 114 -31.94 3.13 14.08
N GLU A 115 -33.25 3.12 14.33
CA GLU A 115 -34.22 3.25 13.25
C GLU A 115 -34.11 4.64 12.62
N GLY A 116 -34.19 4.71 11.30
CA GLY A 116 -34.07 5.96 10.55
C GLY A 116 -32.62 6.29 10.19
N GLU A 117 -32.27 7.56 10.26
CA GLU A 117 -30.97 8.06 9.80
C GLU A 117 -29.84 7.70 10.77
N ASN A 118 -28.83 7.01 10.25
CA ASN A 118 -27.60 6.66 10.96
C ASN A 118 -26.42 7.39 10.34
N GLU A 119 -25.53 7.88 11.19
CA GLU A 119 -24.32 8.60 10.79
C GLU A 119 -23.09 7.72 10.97
N LEU A 120 -22.34 7.51 9.89
CA LEU A 120 -21.03 6.90 9.89
C LEU A 120 -20.00 8.00 9.64
N LEU A 121 -19.18 8.27 10.64
CA LEU A 121 -18.15 9.28 10.61
C LEU A 121 -16.78 8.63 10.53
N ILE A 122 -15.96 9.07 9.58
CA ILE A 122 -14.62 8.54 9.37
C ILE A 122 -13.66 9.72 9.43
N HIS A 123 -12.78 9.72 10.43
CA HIS A 123 -11.69 10.69 10.48
C HIS A 123 -10.44 10.01 9.97
N ILE A 124 -9.83 10.61 8.97
CA ILE A 124 -8.55 10.20 8.43
C ILE A 124 -7.58 11.29 8.84
N ARG A 125 -6.70 10.95 9.77
CA ARG A 125 -5.62 11.83 10.21
C ARG A 125 -4.40 11.38 9.43
N SER A 126 -3.97 12.15 8.45
CA SER A 126 -2.66 11.88 7.89
C SER A 126 -1.67 12.55 8.82
N SER A 127 -0.66 11.85 9.35
CA SER A 127 0.48 12.64 9.82
C SER A 127 0.97 13.46 8.61
N SER A 128 1.43 14.69 8.84
CA SER A 128 1.91 15.65 7.83
C SER A 128 3.03 15.11 6.95
N HIS A 129 3.44 13.86 7.18
CA HIS A 129 4.44 13.17 6.40
C HIS A 129 4.00 13.05 4.93
N PRO A 130 4.74 13.62 3.98
CA PRO A 130 4.43 13.69 2.54
C PRO A 130 4.32 12.32 1.82
N LEU A 131 4.62 11.22 2.49
CA LEU A 131 4.37 9.86 1.97
C LEU A 131 3.03 9.27 2.39
N ASN A 132 2.35 9.90 3.34
CA ASN A 132 1.04 9.43 3.75
C ASN A 132 0.03 9.73 2.67
N ARG A 133 -0.40 8.66 2.02
CA ARG A 133 -1.53 8.68 1.10
C ARG A 133 -2.77 8.39 1.92
N SER A 134 -3.71 9.33 1.92
CA SER A 134 -5.01 9.10 2.53
C SER A 134 -5.85 8.30 1.53
N TYR A 135 -6.08 7.03 1.84
CA TYR A 135 -6.89 6.14 1.02
C TYR A 135 -8.09 5.68 1.83
N LEU A 136 -9.27 5.85 1.25
CA LEU A 136 -10.49 5.25 1.74
C LEU A 136 -11.13 4.46 0.60
N GLY A 137 -11.14 3.14 0.77
CA GLY A 137 -11.68 2.19 -0.20
C GLY A 137 -13.21 2.22 -0.27
N VAL A 138 -13.76 1.12 -0.74
CA VAL A 138 -15.20 0.87 -0.79
C VAL A 138 -15.72 0.61 0.61
N LEU A 139 -16.87 1.20 0.96
CA LEU A 139 -17.54 0.98 2.23
C LEU A 139 -18.86 0.25 2.03
N LEU A 140 -19.05 -0.79 2.82
CA LEU A 140 -20.24 -1.62 2.84
C LEU A 140 -20.78 -1.65 4.27
N LEU A 141 -22.04 -1.28 4.43
CA LEU A 141 -22.79 -1.41 5.68
C LEU A 141 -23.98 -2.32 5.40
N GLY A 142 -24.04 -3.48 6.06
CA GLY A 142 -25.03 -4.50 5.75
C GLY A 142 -24.98 -5.69 6.72
N PRO A 143 -25.84 -6.70 6.53
CA PRO A 143 -25.90 -7.87 7.40
C PRO A 143 -24.54 -8.57 7.52
N SER A 144 -24.16 -8.91 8.76
CA SER A 144 -22.90 -9.60 9.06
C SER A 144 -22.76 -10.90 8.27
N GLU A 145 -23.85 -11.65 8.14
CA GLU A 145 -23.91 -12.92 7.40
C GLU A 145 -23.50 -12.81 5.93
N LEU A 146 -23.72 -11.64 5.30
CA LEU A 146 -23.34 -11.38 3.91
C LEU A 146 -21.93 -10.78 3.81
N LEU A 147 -21.57 -9.88 4.72
CA LEU A 147 -20.31 -9.14 4.66
C LEU A 147 -19.11 -9.96 5.17
N TRP A 148 -19.29 -10.84 6.16
CA TRP A 148 -18.20 -11.65 6.72
C TRP A 148 -17.62 -12.69 5.78
N PRO A 149 -18.41 -13.49 5.04
CA PRO A 149 -17.86 -14.38 4.03
C PRO A 149 -17.04 -13.61 2.99
N THR A 150 -17.53 -12.44 2.57
CA THR A 150 -16.85 -11.55 1.63
C THR A 150 -15.54 -11.01 2.20
N HIS A 151 -15.56 -10.49 3.42
CA HIS A 151 -14.38 -10.02 4.14
C HIS A 151 -13.32 -11.13 4.28
N GLN A 152 -13.72 -12.33 4.71
CA GLN A 152 -12.82 -13.46 4.85
C GLN A 152 -12.23 -13.89 3.50
N ARG A 153 -13.04 -13.92 2.43
CA ARG A 153 -12.59 -14.25 1.08
C ARG A 153 -11.54 -13.26 0.58
N ILE A 154 -11.82 -11.95 0.68
CA ILE A 154 -10.87 -10.91 0.28
C ILE A 154 -9.59 -11.00 1.11
N ARG A 155 -9.71 -11.17 2.43
CA ARG A 155 -8.55 -11.32 3.32
C ARG A 155 -7.71 -12.55 2.97
N ARG A 156 -8.35 -13.70 2.71
CA ARG A 156 -7.65 -14.94 2.31
C ARG A 156 -6.97 -14.77 0.97
N LEU A 157 -7.67 -14.27 -0.06
CA LEU A 157 -7.09 -14.05 -1.38
C LEU A 157 -5.94 -13.03 -1.35
N GLY A 158 -6.10 -11.94 -0.59
CA GLY A 158 -5.05 -10.93 -0.42
C GLY A 158 -3.83 -11.49 0.31
N ALA A 159 -4.03 -12.13 1.46
CA ALA A 159 -2.94 -12.68 2.26
C ALA A 159 -2.28 -13.88 1.59
N GLN A 160 -3.04 -14.88 1.14
CA GLN A 160 -2.53 -16.08 0.48
C GLN A 160 -1.93 -15.75 -0.88
N GLY A 161 -2.55 -14.84 -1.65
CA GLY A 161 -2.00 -14.39 -2.93
C GLY A 161 -0.68 -13.65 -2.76
N ALA A 162 -0.58 -12.75 -1.78
CA ALA A 162 0.69 -12.08 -1.45
C ALA A 162 1.74 -13.07 -0.96
N GLN A 163 1.39 -14.00 -0.07
CA GLN A 163 2.30 -15.05 0.41
C GLN A 163 2.79 -15.93 -0.74
N LEU A 164 1.90 -16.35 -1.64
CA LEU A 164 2.23 -17.16 -2.80
C LEU A 164 3.17 -16.41 -3.75
N ALA A 165 2.91 -15.13 -4.02
CA ALA A 165 3.79 -14.29 -4.82
C ALA A 165 5.19 -14.14 -4.20
N VAL A 166 5.27 -13.98 -2.88
CA VAL A 166 6.55 -13.93 -2.16
C VAL A 166 7.26 -15.28 -2.23
N LEU A 167 6.55 -16.40 -2.02
CA LEU A 167 7.14 -17.74 -2.11
C LEU A 167 7.70 -18.03 -3.50
N PHE A 168 6.96 -17.73 -4.56
CA PHE A 168 7.46 -17.86 -5.94
C PHE A 168 8.64 -16.95 -6.20
N GLY A 169 8.58 -15.68 -5.76
CA GLY A 169 9.68 -14.74 -5.88
C GLY A 169 10.94 -15.24 -5.18
N LEU A 170 10.82 -15.72 -3.94
CA LEU A 170 11.93 -16.33 -3.20
C LEU A 170 12.47 -17.58 -3.92
N GLY A 171 11.59 -18.45 -4.41
CA GLY A 171 12.00 -19.64 -5.17
C GLY A 171 12.81 -19.30 -6.41
N ILE A 172 12.36 -18.33 -7.21
CA ILE A 172 13.08 -17.83 -8.39
C ILE A 172 14.42 -17.23 -7.98
N LEU A 173 14.45 -16.38 -6.96
CA LEU A 173 15.71 -15.74 -6.55
C LEU A 173 16.72 -16.75 -5.98
N LEU A 174 16.27 -17.76 -5.24
CA LEU A 174 17.12 -18.83 -4.72
C LEU A 174 17.68 -19.73 -5.83
N THR A 175 16.97 -19.92 -6.94
CA THR A 175 17.51 -20.65 -8.10
C THR A 175 18.46 -19.78 -8.94
N LEU A 176 18.24 -18.47 -9.00
CA LEU A 176 19.13 -17.52 -9.67
C LEU A 176 20.42 -17.25 -8.89
N LEU A 177 20.40 -17.38 -7.56
CA LEU A 177 21.56 -17.05 -6.72
C LEU A 177 22.80 -17.91 -7.04
N PRO A 178 22.72 -19.25 -7.16
CA PRO A 178 23.85 -20.07 -7.62
C PRO A 178 24.34 -19.69 -9.02
N MET A 179 23.43 -19.35 -9.94
CA MET A 179 23.80 -18.89 -11.29
C MET A 179 24.58 -17.59 -11.21
N ALA A 180 24.13 -16.65 -10.38
CA ALA A 180 24.84 -15.40 -10.12
C ALA A 180 26.22 -15.62 -9.50
N TRP A 181 26.34 -16.63 -8.63
CA TRP A 181 27.60 -16.96 -7.95
C TRP A 181 28.58 -17.80 -8.78
N SER A 182 28.12 -18.41 -9.87
CA SER A 182 28.94 -19.31 -10.69
C SER A 182 30.10 -18.62 -11.40
N ARG A 183 30.03 -17.30 -11.62
CA ARG A 183 31.06 -16.52 -12.33
C ARG A 183 31.50 -15.27 -11.57
N PRO A 184 32.14 -15.41 -10.38
CA PRO A 184 32.43 -14.28 -9.50
C PRO A 184 33.51 -13.32 -10.04
N GLN A 185 34.24 -13.73 -11.08
CA GLN A 185 35.25 -12.90 -11.72
C GLN A 185 34.64 -11.90 -12.72
N GLU A 186 33.46 -12.19 -13.26
CA GLU A 186 32.78 -11.32 -14.21
C GLU A 186 32.02 -10.21 -13.45
N PRO A 187 32.25 -8.92 -13.79
CA PRO A 187 31.63 -7.81 -13.06
C PRO A 187 30.10 -7.80 -13.19
N ALA A 188 29.54 -8.26 -14.30
CA ALA A 188 28.09 -8.40 -14.49
C ALA A 188 27.47 -9.31 -13.42
N TYR A 189 28.08 -10.47 -13.19
CA TYR A 189 27.59 -11.47 -12.25
C TYR A 189 27.67 -11.00 -10.79
N ARG A 190 28.63 -10.14 -10.44
CA ARG A 190 28.68 -9.49 -9.11
C ARG A 190 27.47 -8.59 -8.87
N TRP A 191 27.12 -7.75 -9.85
CA TRP A 191 25.93 -6.91 -9.76
C TRP A 191 24.66 -7.74 -9.75
N PHE A 192 24.59 -8.79 -10.56
CA PHE A 192 23.46 -9.71 -10.55
C PHE A 192 23.30 -10.40 -9.18
N ALA A 193 24.39 -10.88 -8.57
CA ALA A 193 24.35 -11.48 -7.24
C ALA A 193 23.86 -10.49 -6.18
N LEU A 194 24.33 -9.24 -6.21
CA LEU A 194 23.87 -8.19 -5.30
C LEU A 194 22.39 -7.88 -5.49
N ALA A 195 21.92 -7.82 -6.73
CA ALA A 195 20.50 -7.64 -7.05
C ALA A 195 19.63 -8.77 -6.48
N VAL A 196 20.05 -10.01 -6.66
CA VAL A 196 19.36 -11.19 -6.14
C VAL A 196 19.34 -11.19 -4.61
N LEU A 197 20.48 -10.94 -3.96
CA LEU A 197 20.58 -10.90 -2.49
C LEU A 197 19.73 -9.78 -1.89
N GLY A 198 19.80 -8.57 -2.43
CA GLY A 198 19.00 -7.45 -1.93
C GLY A 198 17.49 -7.68 -2.10
N SER A 199 17.09 -8.27 -3.24
CA SER A 199 15.71 -8.65 -3.49
C SER A 199 15.23 -9.76 -2.55
N LEU A 200 16.08 -10.75 -2.23
CA LEU A 200 15.79 -11.81 -1.25
C LEU A 200 15.53 -11.22 0.14
N ILE A 201 16.38 -10.31 0.61
CA ILE A 201 16.21 -9.65 1.91
C ILE A 201 14.88 -8.88 1.95
N TYR A 202 14.56 -8.15 0.88
CA TYR A 202 13.30 -7.40 0.81
C TYR A 202 12.06 -8.31 0.73
N LEU A 203 12.10 -9.40 -0.05
CA LEU A 203 11.01 -10.37 -0.09
C LEU A 203 10.85 -11.09 1.25
N TRP A 204 11.95 -11.41 1.94
CA TRP A 204 11.90 -11.95 3.31
C TRP A 204 11.17 -10.99 4.25
N HIS A 205 11.49 -9.70 4.18
CA HIS A 205 10.81 -8.67 4.97
C HIS A 205 9.29 -8.64 4.75
N MET A 206 8.85 -8.88 3.51
CA MET A 206 7.43 -8.88 3.13
C MET A 206 6.70 -10.18 3.49
N GLY A 207 7.35 -11.33 3.38
CA GLY A 207 6.70 -12.64 3.46
C GLY A 207 6.87 -13.38 4.78
N TRP A 208 7.88 -13.03 5.59
CA TRP A 208 8.25 -13.82 6.76
C TRP A 208 8.17 -13.03 8.07
N PRO A 209 7.54 -13.57 9.12
CA PRO A 209 7.42 -12.88 10.41
C PRO A 209 8.73 -12.89 11.20
N LEU A 210 9.66 -13.82 10.92
CA LEU A 210 10.94 -13.90 11.61
C LEU A 210 11.86 -12.77 11.13
N ARG A 211 12.26 -11.90 12.05
CA ARG A 211 13.17 -10.78 11.79
C ARG A 211 14.42 -10.97 12.64
N PRO A 212 15.63 -11.01 12.05
CA PRO A 212 16.86 -11.22 12.80
C PRO A 212 17.30 -9.97 13.58
N LEU A 213 16.69 -8.81 13.33
CA LEU A 213 16.98 -7.52 13.97
C LEU A 213 15.69 -6.94 14.57
N PRO A 214 15.80 -5.98 15.52
CA PRO A 214 14.65 -5.20 15.99
C PRO A 214 13.85 -4.61 14.82
N THR A 215 12.51 -4.59 14.93
CA THR A 215 11.57 -4.24 13.85
C THR A 215 11.99 -3.00 13.05
N MET A 216 12.36 -1.92 13.73
CA MET A 216 12.81 -0.68 13.08
C MET A 216 14.07 -0.89 12.24
N LEU A 217 15.12 -1.47 12.84
CA LEU A 217 16.39 -1.71 12.14
C LEU A 217 16.22 -2.68 10.98
N TRP A 218 15.41 -3.73 11.16
CA TRP A 218 15.10 -4.67 10.09
C TRP A 218 14.41 -4.00 8.90
N HIS A 219 13.47 -3.09 9.17
CA HIS A 219 12.78 -2.33 8.13
C HIS A 219 13.75 -1.46 7.32
N TRP A 220 14.67 -0.77 8.00
CA TRP A 220 15.74 0.01 7.35
C TRP A 220 16.63 -0.87 6.48
N VAL A 221 17.10 -2.01 7.01
CA VAL A 221 17.93 -2.95 6.27
C VAL A 221 17.21 -3.48 5.04
N ALA A 222 15.93 -3.84 5.15
CA ALA A 222 15.14 -4.35 4.03
C ALA A 222 14.98 -3.31 2.91
N HIS A 223 14.71 -2.05 3.26
CA HIS A 223 14.56 -0.99 2.26
C HIS A 223 15.89 -0.58 1.64
N ALA A 224 16.97 -0.56 2.42
CA ALA A 224 18.32 -0.37 1.90
C ALA A 224 18.71 -1.51 0.95
N ALA A 225 18.34 -2.75 1.27
CA ALA A 225 18.57 -3.92 0.42
C ALA A 225 17.79 -3.82 -0.91
N LEU A 226 16.54 -3.37 -0.88
CA LEU A 226 15.76 -3.10 -2.11
C LEU A 226 16.42 -2.02 -2.96
N LEU A 227 16.83 -0.90 -2.36
CA LEU A 227 17.50 0.19 -3.08
C LEU A 227 18.81 -0.30 -3.71
N GLY A 228 19.61 -1.05 -2.96
CA GLY A 228 20.82 -1.70 -3.46
C GLY A 228 20.54 -2.68 -4.59
N ALA A 229 19.44 -3.45 -4.51
CA ALA A 229 19.05 -4.37 -5.56
C ALA A 229 18.66 -3.67 -6.86
N LEU A 230 17.89 -2.59 -6.77
CA LEU A 230 17.48 -1.79 -7.93
C LEU A 230 18.70 -1.14 -8.60
N TRP A 231 19.62 -0.58 -7.81
CA TRP A 231 20.87 -0.04 -8.33
C TRP A 231 21.75 -1.13 -8.97
N ALA A 232 21.83 -2.31 -8.35
CA ALA A 232 22.60 -3.43 -8.89
C ALA A 232 22.00 -3.98 -10.20
N MET A 233 20.68 -4.08 -10.31
CA MET A 233 20.00 -4.43 -11.57
C MET A 233 20.32 -3.42 -12.67
N LEU A 234 20.26 -2.13 -12.34
CA LEU A 234 20.60 -1.06 -13.26
C LEU A 234 22.05 -1.19 -13.78
N ARG A 235 23.01 -1.47 -12.89
CA ARG A 235 24.41 -1.71 -13.27
C ARG A 235 24.58 -2.97 -14.11
N TYR A 236 23.89 -4.05 -13.77
CA TYR A 236 23.86 -5.27 -14.56
C TYR A 236 23.38 -5.01 -15.99
N SER A 237 22.25 -4.31 -16.15
CA SER A 237 21.70 -3.95 -17.47
C SER A 237 22.68 -3.13 -18.30
N ILE A 238 23.38 -2.15 -17.70
CA ILE A 238 24.38 -1.33 -18.41
C ILE A 238 25.56 -2.17 -18.90
N VAL A 239 26.04 -3.11 -18.08
CA VAL A 239 27.15 -3.99 -18.48
C VAL A 239 26.73 -4.89 -19.64
N GLN A 240 25.49 -5.39 -19.64
CA GLN A 240 24.98 -6.26 -20.69
C GLN A 240 24.59 -5.53 -21.99
N ALA A 241 24.12 -4.29 -21.91
CA ALA A 241 23.77 -3.47 -23.07
C ALA A 241 24.98 -2.99 -23.91
N GLY A 242 26.21 -3.21 -23.42
CA GLY A 242 27.43 -2.84 -24.14
C GLY A 242 27.84 -1.37 -23.96
N PRO A 243 28.78 -0.85 -24.78
CA PRO A 243 29.45 0.42 -24.55
C PRO A 243 28.55 1.63 -24.86
N ALA A 244 27.73 2.04 -23.89
CA ALA A 244 27.09 3.36 -23.86
C ALA A 244 27.83 4.29 -22.87
N PRO A 245 29.00 4.86 -23.24
CA PRO A 245 29.90 5.53 -22.30
C PRO A 245 29.33 6.80 -21.66
N ARG A 246 28.35 7.45 -22.30
CA ARG A 246 27.75 8.69 -21.80
C ARG A 246 26.75 8.44 -20.67
N LEU A 247 25.89 7.43 -20.75
CA LEU A 247 24.91 7.12 -19.71
C LEU A 247 25.54 6.58 -18.43
N ARG A 248 26.60 5.78 -18.56
CA ARG A 248 27.29 5.17 -17.40
C ARG A 248 27.81 6.19 -16.38
N ARG A 249 28.15 7.40 -16.84
CA ARG A 249 28.63 8.50 -15.98
C ARG A 249 27.54 9.14 -15.12
N TRP A 250 26.29 9.04 -15.52
CA TRP A 250 25.16 9.69 -14.82
C TRP A 250 24.46 8.75 -13.83
N VAL A 251 24.51 7.45 -14.09
CA VAL A 251 23.80 6.43 -13.29
C VAL A 251 24.24 6.40 -11.82
N ASP A 252 25.55 6.40 -11.54
CA ASP A 252 26.03 6.34 -10.15
C ASP A 252 25.72 7.63 -9.38
N PRO A 253 25.96 8.84 -9.94
CA PRO A 253 25.51 10.09 -9.31
C PRO A 253 24.00 10.18 -9.11
N CYS A 254 23.19 9.76 -10.08
CA CYS A 254 21.73 9.78 -9.97
C CYS A 254 21.23 8.83 -8.88
N ALA A 255 21.77 7.60 -8.82
CA ALA A 255 21.43 6.65 -7.78
C ALA A 255 21.86 7.12 -6.39
N ALA A 256 23.07 7.68 -6.27
CA ALA A 256 23.57 8.26 -5.03
C ALA A 256 22.72 9.46 -4.58
N PHE A 257 22.37 10.35 -5.51
CA PHE A 257 21.47 11.48 -5.24
C PHE A 257 20.09 10.99 -4.79
N GLY A 258 19.52 9.98 -5.45
CA GLY A 258 18.26 9.37 -5.04
C GLY A 258 18.32 8.78 -3.64
N ALA A 259 19.39 8.04 -3.31
CA ALA A 259 19.62 7.47 -1.99
C ALA A 259 19.73 8.56 -0.90
N VAL A 260 20.51 9.60 -1.17
CA VAL A 260 20.68 10.75 -0.28
C VAL A 260 19.36 11.51 -0.12
N ALA A 261 18.61 11.73 -1.21
CA ALA A 261 17.31 12.40 -1.14
C ALA A 261 16.30 11.62 -0.30
N VAL A 262 16.31 10.28 -0.37
CA VAL A 262 15.47 9.42 0.48
C VAL A 262 15.89 9.50 1.95
N LEU A 263 17.19 9.46 2.24
CA LEU A 263 17.73 9.62 3.59
C LEU A 263 17.41 11.01 4.18
N VAL A 264 17.66 12.06 3.41
CA VAL A 264 17.35 13.45 3.77
C VAL A 264 15.86 13.60 4.01
N LYS A 265 15.00 12.99 3.18
CA LYS A 265 13.54 12.96 3.42
C LYS A 265 13.20 12.31 4.75
N SER A 266 13.78 11.15 5.04
CA SER A 266 13.46 10.44 6.28
C SER A 266 13.91 11.17 7.54
N VAL A 267 14.90 12.07 7.42
CA VAL A 267 15.45 12.84 8.53
C VAL A 267 14.80 14.23 8.65
N LEU A 268 14.52 14.91 7.53
CA LEU A 268 14.09 16.32 7.50
C LEU A 268 12.61 16.52 7.16
N ASP A 269 11.84 15.45 6.93
CA ASP A 269 10.41 15.50 6.56
C ASP A 269 10.06 16.38 5.32
N GLN A 270 11.05 16.70 4.47
CA GLN A 270 10.84 17.55 3.30
C GLN A 270 10.31 16.74 2.10
N GLY A 271 9.00 16.87 1.83
CA GLY A 271 8.31 16.08 0.80
C GLY A 271 8.73 16.32 -0.64
N TRP A 272 9.10 17.56 -0.97
CA TRP A 272 9.45 17.95 -2.33
C TRP A 272 10.74 17.27 -2.82
N LEU A 273 11.76 17.14 -1.96
CA LEU A 273 13.04 16.49 -2.25
C LEU A 273 12.87 15.03 -2.66
N ALA A 274 11.92 14.34 -2.04
CA ALA A 274 11.66 12.95 -2.34
C ALA A 274 10.75 12.72 -3.54
N ASN A 275 9.81 13.64 -3.80
CA ASN A 275 9.06 13.62 -5.05
C ASN A 275 10.01 13.85 -6.23
N LEU A 276 10.99 14.75 -6.08
CA LEU A 276 12.06 14.94 -7.06
C LEU A 276 12.93 13.68 -7.20
N GLY A 277 13.31 13.04 -6.09
CA GLY A 277 14.05 11.77 -6.12
C GLY A 277 13.29 10.62 -6.80
N ASP A 278 12.00 10.43 -6.49
CA ASP A 278 11.14 9.42 -7.15
C ASP A 278 10.96 9.72 -8.64
N LEU A 279 10.76 11.00 -9.00
CA LEU A 279 10.67 11.44 -10.40
C LEU A 279 11.96 11.11 -11.15
N LEU A 280 13.11 11.49 -10.62
CA LEU A 280 14.42 11.25 -11.24
C LEU A 280 14.67 9.75 -11.41
N PHE A 281 14.38 8.95 -10.39
CA PHE A 281 14.50 7.49 -10.46
C PHE A 281 13.61 6.88 -11.54
N ARG A 282 12.35 7.32 -11.65
CA ARG A 282 11.41 6.84 -12.69
C ARG A 282 11.83 7.25 -14.09
N VAL A 283 12.32 8.47 -14.27
CA VAL A 283 12.85 8.94 -15.55
C VAL A 283 14.05 8.08 -15.97
N ASP A 284 14.97 7.80 -15.04
CA ASP A 284 16.11 6.91 -15.31
C ASP A 284 15.63 5.52 -15.75
N MET A 285 14.67 4.93 -15.04
CA MET A 285 14.09 3.63 -15.42
C MET A 285 13.44 3.62 -16.81
N ILE A 286 12.72 4.68 -17.18
CA ILE A 286 12.10 4.81 -18.51
C ILE A 286 13.18 4.94 -19.59
N VAL A 287 14.20 5.77 -19.36
CA VAL A 287 15.32 5.94 -20.30
C VAL A 287 16.03 4.60 -20.53
N LEU A 288 16.29 3.83 -19.48
CA LEU A 288 16.88 2.51 -19.63
C LEU A 288 15.98 1.50 -20.32
N LEU A 289 14.68 1.53 -20.07
CA LEU A 289 13.74 0.65 -20.75
C LEU A 289 13.73 0.93 -22.26
N ILE A 290 13.72 2.20 -22.65
CA ILE A 290 13.80 2.61 -24.07
C ILE A 290 15.10 2.09 -24.71
N LEU A 291 16.23 2.22 -24.01
CA LEU A 291 17.53 1.77 -24.50
C LEU A 291 17.70 0.25 -24.57
N LEU A 292 16.91 -0.52 -23.81
CA LEU A 292 16.94 -1.99 -23.86
C LEU A 292 16.05 -2.56 -24.98
N VAL A 293 15.06 -1.79 -25.44
CA VAL A 293 14.10 -2.23 -26.47
C VAL A 293 14.48 -1.74 -27.87
N GLY A 294 15.18 -0.61 -27.98
CA GLY A 294 15.68 -0.05 -29.24
C GLY A 294 17.09 -0.48 -29.56
#